data_AF-A0A6A5T3L6-F1
#
_entry.id   AF-A0A6A5T3L6-F1
#
_cell.length_a   1.000
_cell.length_b   1.000
_cell.length_c   1.000
_cell.angle_alpha   90.00
_cell.angle_beta   90.00
_cell.angle_gamma   90.00
#
_symmetry.space_group_name_H-M   'P 1'
#
loop_
_entity.id
_entity.type
_entity.pdbx_description
1 polymer ?
#
loop_
_entity_poly.entity_id
_entity_poly.type
_entity_poly.pdbx_seq_one_letter_code
_entity_poly.pdbx_strand_id
1 'polypeptide(L)'
;MVPTLRKSTHAKTSVSTDSARRAGFVRKPRPSLPRHKLYKRTRGLLSLKTTKALERITIANATNSPLLRLPPEIRNMIFKYAAKTATLVYSENKFAFIRVKAMERWLSNRLPAQCEAIEHLVVSSFGVYDRQVLVNKIRAICPNLRVLREASWMEEYLDGVCSCCRRDFDFPGELSSGDSDGARCLAEMIEEEESDW
;
A
#
# COMPACT_ATOMS: atom_id res chain seq x y z
N MET A 1 -39.02 30.70 1.69
CA MET A 1 -39.11 29.34 2.26
C MET A 1 -37.72 28.77 2.43
N VAL A 2 -37.29 28.45 3.66
CA VAL A 2 -35.95 27.91 3.92
C VAL A 2 -35.91 26.44 3.46
N PRO A 3 -34.95 26.04 2.60
CA PRO A 3 -34.81 24.64 2.22
C PRO A 3 -34.50 23.80 3.45
N THR A 4 -35.26 22.71 3.64
CA THR A 4 -35.02 21.78 4.75
C THR A 4 -33.60 21.23 4.65
N LEU A 5 -32.97 21.00 5.81
CA LEU A 5 -31.58 20.52 5.93
C LEU A 5 -31.29 19.34 4.97
N ARG A 6 -32.27 18.46 4.80
CA ARG A 6 -32.22 17.27 3.93
C ARG A 6 -32.04 17.60 2.44
N LYS A 7 -32.67 18.68 1.95
CA LYS A 7 -32.52 19.14 0.54
C LYS A 7 -31.11 19.68 0.30
N SER A 8 -30.57 20.42 1.28
CA SER A 8 -29.21 20.95 1.23
C SER A 8 -28.16 19.83 1.21
N THR A 9 -28.33 18.81 2.06
CA THR A 9 -27.41 17.65 2.08
C THR A 9 -27.44 16.90 0.76
N HIS A 10 -28.63 16.65 0.18
CA HIS A 10 -28.73 15.97 -1.11
C HIS A 10 -28.02 16.72 -2.25
N ALA A 11 -28.16 18.05 -2.29
CA ALA A 11 -27.50 18.88 -3.29
C ALA A 11 -25.97 18.87 -3.15
N LYS A 12 -25.45 18.93 -1.91
CA LYS A 12 -24.00 18.82 -1.66
C LYS A 12 -23.46 17.45 -2.06
N THR A 13 -24.19 16.38 -1.74
CA THR A 13 -23.80 15.02 -2.12
C THR A 13 -23.80 14.83 -3.63
N SER A 14 -24.79 15.36 -4.37
CA SER A 14 -24.84 15.22 -5.83
C SER A 14 -23.67 15.92 -6.52
N VAL A 15 -23.34 17.14 -6.10
CA VAL A 15 -22.20 17.90 -6.63
C VAL A 15 -20.88 17.18 -6.35
N SER A 16 -20.70 16.65 -5.14
CA SER A 16 -19.50 15.87 -4.79
C SER A 16 -19.37 14.59 -5.64
N THR A 17 -20.48 13.87 -5.82
CA THR A 17 -20.48 12.66 -6.65
C THR A 17 -20.16 12.95 -8.11
N ASP A 18 -20.64 14.06 -8.67
CA ASP A 18 -20.33 14.44 -10.05
C ASP A 18 -18.86 14.85 -10.23
N SER A 19 -18.30 15.61 -9.29
CA SER A 19 -16.87 15.94 -9.28
C SER A 19 -16.00 14.68 -9.21
N ALA A 20 -16.33 13.75 -8.32
CA ALA A 20 -15.61 12.48 -8.19
C ALA A 20 -15.74 11.60 -9.44
N ARG A 21 -16.89 11.66 -10.14
CA ARG A 21 -17.12 10.95 -11.40
C ARG A 21 -16.32 11.54 -12.55
N ARG A 22 -16.26 12.87 -12.68
CA ARG A 22 -15.43 13.57 -13.69
C ARG A 22 -13.95 13.31 -13.52
N ALA A 23 -13.50 13.19 -12.27
CA ALA A 23 -12.11 12.88 -11.94
C ALA A 23 -11.76 11.37 -12.03
N GLY A 24 -12.69 10.50 -12.44
CA GLY A 24 -12.43 9.07 -12.62
C GLY A 24 -12.31 8.25 -11.34
N PHE A 25 -12.53 8.86 -10.17
CA PHE A 25 -12.47 8.15 -8.88
C PHE A 25 -13.67 7.21 -8.66
N VAL A 26 -14.80 7.47 -9.31
CA VAL A 26 -16.02 6.66 -9.17
C VAL A 26 -16.08 5.62 -10.28
N ARG A 27 -15.69 4.38 -9.98
CA ARG A 27 -16.02 3.22 -10.84
C ARG A 27 -17.53 3.18 -11.05
N LYS A 28 -17.99 2.78 -12.25
CA LYS A 28 -19.43 2.57 -12.52
C LYS A 28 -20.00 1.75 -11.35
N PRO A 29 -20.98 2.27 -10.59
CA PRO A 29 -21.53 1.55 -9.45
C PRO A 29 -22.00 0.20 -9.96
N ARG A 30 -21.49 -0.88 -9.36
CA ARG A 30 -21.97 -2.22 -9.68
C ARG A 30 -23.49 -2.19 -9.52
N PRO A 31 -24.28 -2.65 -10.49
CA PRO A 31 -25.73 -2.67 -10.35
C PRO A 31 -26.05 -3.36 -9.03
N SER A 32 -26.78 -2.66 -8.15
CA SER A 32 -27.15 -3.22 -6.87
C SER A 32 -27.91 -4.51 -7.16
N LEU A 33 -27.42 -5.62 -6.63
CA LEU A 33 -28.14 -6.88 -6.76
C LEU A 33 -29.55 -6.62 -6.23
N PRO A 34 -30.59 -6.92 -7.03
CA PRO A 34 -31.95 -6.58 -6.63
C PRO A 34 -32.23 -7.23 -5.28
N ARG A 35 -32.93 -6.50 -4.40
CA ARG A 35 -33.04 -6.82 -2.96
C ARG A 35 -33.52 -8.26 -2.69
N HIS A 36 -34.29 -8.83 -3.61
CA HIS A 36 -34.77 -10.22 -3.56
C HIS A 36 -33.69 -11.29 -3.85
N LYS A 37 -32.60 -10.92 -4.54
CA LYS A 37 -31.44 -11.80 -4.80
C LYS A 37 -30.41 -11.78 -3.69
N LEU A 38 -30.38 -10.73 -2.86
CA LEU A 38 -29.36 -10.61 -1.83
C LEU A 38 -29.50 -11.75 -0.82
N TYR A 39 -30.69 -11.99 -0.26
CA TYR A 39 -31.01 -13.19 0.51
C TYR A 39 -32.53 -13.36 0.50
N LYS A 40 -33.06 -14.57 0.24
CA LYS A 40 -34.46 -14.87 0.59
C LYS A 40 -34.54 -14.79 2.11
N ARG A 41 -35.03 -13.66 2.64
CA ARG A 41 -35.30 -13.48 4.07
C ARG A 41 -36.46 -14.39 4.46
N THR A 42 -36.19 -15.66 4.70
CA THR A 42 -37.09 -16.50 5.48
C THR A 42 -36.99 -16.03 6.93
N ARG A 43 -37.91 -15.13 7.32
CA ARG A 43 -38.22 -14.78 8.73
C ARG A 43 -37.14 -14.05 9.54
N GLY A 44 -36.40 -13.10 8.95
CA GLY A 44 -35.59 -12.14 9.72
C GLY A 44 -34.36 -12.72 10.44
N LEU A 45 -34.21 -14.04 10.56
CA LEU A 45 -32.97 -14.70 10.96
C LEU A 45 -32.14 -15.06 9.72
N LEU A 46 -30.81 -14.86 9.82
CA LEU A 46 -29.86 -15.48 8.92
C LEU A 46 -30.11 -17.00 8.96
N SER A 47 -30.39 -17.59 7.81
CA SER A 47 -30.50 -19.04 7.69
C SER A 47 -29.19 -19.66 8.16
N LEU A 48 -29.19 -20.30 9.34
CA LEU A 48 -28.05 -21.05 9.87
C LEU A 48 -27.73 -22.30 9.05
N LYS A 49 -28.51 -22.62 8.00
CA LYS A 49 -28.14 -23.67 7.04
C LYS A 49 -26.92 -23.21 6.26
N THR A 50 -25.76 -23.61 6.74
CA THR A 50 -24.47 -23.46 6.05
C THR A 50 -24.59 -24.18 4.71
N THR A 51 -24.15 -23.54 3.63
CA THR A 51 -24.14 -24.21 2.33
C THR A 51 -23.15 -25.38 2.40
N LYS A 52 -23.46 -26.52 1.78
CA LYS A 52 -22.54 -27.68 1.70
C LYS A 52 -21.16 -27.31 1.14
N ALA A 53 -21.06 -26.23 0.37
CA ALA A 53 -19.79 -25.69 -0.11
C ALA A 53 -18.97 -25.06 1.03
N LEU A 54 -19.58 -24.20 1.85
CA LEU A 54 -18.92 -23.59 3.02
C LEU A 54 -18.58 -24.63 4.09
N GLU A 55 -19.42 -25.65 4.25
CA GLU A 55 -19.15 -26.79 5.13
C GLU A 55 -17.91 -27.55 4.68
N ARG A 56 -17.81 -27.89 3.38
CA ARG A 56 -16.60 -28.53 2.80
C ARG A 56 -15.35 -27.67 2.96
N ILE A 57 -15.45 -26.36 2.75
CA ILE A 57 -14.32 -25.43 2.94
C ILE A 57 -13.91 -25.38 4.42
N THR A 58 -14.87 -25.31 5.34
CA THR A 58 -14.59 -25.30 6.78
C THR A 58 -13.91 -26.58 7.23
N ILE A 59 -14.43 -27.73 6.79
CA ILE A 59 -13.82 -29.04 7.08
C ILE A 59 -12.41 -29.09 6.49
N ALA A 60 -12.24 -28.74 5.20
CA ALA A 60 -10.93 -28.73 4.55
C ALA A 60 -9.95 -27.77 5.24
N ASN A 61 -10.39 -26.61 5.71
CA ASN A 61 -9.56 -25.67 6.44
C ASN A 61 -9.17 -26.22 7.81
N ALA A 62 -10.10 -26.85 8.53
CA ALA A 62 -9.82 -27.50 9.80
C ALA A 62 -8.88 -28.72 9.64
N THR A 63 -9.00 -29.46 8.53
CA THR A 63 -8.15 -30.63 8.28
C THR A 63 -6.82 -30.28 7.62
N ASN A 64 -6.74 -29.25 6.80
CA ASN A 64 -5.54 -29.03 5.97
C ASN A 64 -4.75 -27.79 6.37
N SER A 65 -5.31 -26.89 7.20
CA SER A 65 -4.57 -25.73 7.71
C SER A 65 -3.91 -26.07 9.05
N PRO A 66 -2.57 -26.18 9.10
CA PRO A 66 -1.87 -26.40 10.37
C PRO A 66 -2.12 -25.25 11.36
N LEU A 67 -2.28 -24.01 10.86
CA LEU A 67 -2.56 -22.85 11.70
C LEU A 67 -3.93 -22.93 12.39
N LEU A 68 -4.98 -23.41 11.70
CA LEU A 68 -6.34 -23.47 12.25
C LEU A 68 -6.57 -24.62 13.21
N ARG A 69 -5.68 -25.62 13.23
CA ARG A 69 -5.70 -26.73 14.21
C ARG A 69 -5.15 -26.32 15.58
N LEU A 70 -4.42 -25.21 15.65
CA LEU A 70 -3.80 -24.76 16.88
C LEU A 70 -4.84 -24.15 17.85
N PRO A 71 -4.66 -24.33 19.17
CA PRO A 71 -5.43 -23.60 20.18
C PRO A 71 -5.40 -22.09 19.90
N PRO A 72 -6.50 -21.37 20.23
CA PRO A 72 -6.60 -19.94 19.96
C PRO A 72 -5.47 -19.11 20.59
N GLU A 73 -4.92 -19.55 21.73
CA GLU A 73 -3.80 -18.90 22.42
C GLU A 73 -2.55 -18.88 21.54
N ILE A 74 -2.19 -20.03 20.96
CA ILE A 74 -1.02 -20.17 20.10
C ILE A 74 -1.20 -19.40 18.79
N ARG A 75 -2.41 -19.43 18.21
CA ARG A 75 -2.72 -18.62 17.01
C ARG A 75 -2.54 -17.13 17.27
N ASN A 76 -3.03 -16.63 18.41
CA ASN A 76 -2.88 -15.24 18.79
C ASN A 76 -1.39 -14.87 18.99
N MET A 77 -0.59 -15.77 19.57
CA MET A 77 0.85 -15.57 19.69
C MET A 77 1.53 -15.49 18.32
N ILE A 78 1.27 -16.45 17.42
CA ILE A 78 1.84 -16.45 16.06
C ILE A 78 1.45 -15.16 15.33
N PHE A 79 0.17 -14.78 15.40
CA PHE A 79 -0.30 -13.54 14.78
C PHE A 79 0.38 -12.30 15.35
N LYS A 80 0.54 -12.24 16.68
CA LYS A 80 1.25 -11.13 17.35
C LYS A 80 2.71 -11.03 16.90
N TYR A 81 3.41 -12.14 16.78
CA TYR A 81 4.79 -12.15 16.28
C TYR A 81 4.85 -11.77 14.80
N ALA A 82 4.02 -12.38 13.95
CA ALA A 82 3.97 -12.09 12.52
C ALA A 82 3.65 -10.61 12.24
N ALA A 83 2.70 -10.03 12.99
CA ALA A 83 2.35 -8.62 12.87
C ALA A 83 3.53 -7.71 13.26
N LYS A 84 4.24 -8.02 14.35
CA LYS A 84 5.42 -7.26 14.79
C LYS A 84 6.58 -7.36 13.80
N THR A 85 6.87 -8.55 13.30
CA THR A 85 7.96 -8.76 12.32
C THR A 85 7.63 -8.08 10.99
N ALA A 86 6.36 -8.03 10.59
CA ALA A 86 5.95 -7.36 9.36
C ALA A 86 6.19 -5.83 9.40
N THR A 87 6.17 -5.21 10.58
CA THR A 87 6.49 -3.79 10.77
C THR A 87 7.97 -3.53 11.01
N LEU A 88 8.72 -4.53 11.50
CA LEU A 88 10.12 -4.38 11.89
C LEU A 88 11.01 -3.91 10.74
N VAL A 89 10.79 -4.45 9.54
CA VAL A 89 11.48 -4.05 8.31
C VAL A 89 11.30 -2.55 8.02
N TYR A 90 10.18 -1.95 8.42
CA TYR A 90 9.92 -0.53 8.18
C TYR A 90 10.50 0.38 9.25
N SER A 91 10.61 -0.10 10.49
CA SER A 91 11.19 0.67 11.60
C SER A 91 12.71 0.68 11.60
N GLU A 92 13.35 -0.40 11.14
CA GLU A 92 14.81 -0.53 11.20
C GLU A 92 15.50 -0.01 9.93
N ASN A 93 14.84 -0.03 8.77
CA ASN A 93 15.47 0.35 7.51
C ASN A 93 15.33 1.84 7.18
N LYS A 94 16.32 2.33 6.43
CA LYS A 94 16.29 3.64 5.78
C LYS A 94 15.86 3.45 4.34
N PHE A 95 14.80 4.15 3.91
CA PHE A 95 14.33 4.05 2.52
C PHE A 95 14.77 5.29 1.74
N ALA A 96 15.50 5.06 0.64
CA ALA A 96 15.98 6.09 -0.26
C ALA A 96 15.19 6.11 -1.56
N PHE A 97 14.85 7.29 -2.05
CA PHE A 97 14.12 7.48 -3.30
C PHE A 97 14.75 8.56 -4.16
N ILE A 98 14.94 8.25 -5.44
CA ILE A 98 15.47 9.21 -6.42
C ILE A 98 14.46 10.34 -6.66
N ARG A 99 13.18 10.00 -6.79
CA ARG A 99 12.10 10.94 -7.12
C ARG A 99 11.03 10.94 -6.05
N VAL A 100 10.57 12.13 -5.65
CA VAL A 100 9.44 12.32 -4.71
C VAL A 100 8.20 11.54 -5.16
N LYS A 101 7.88 11.53 -6.46
CA LYS A 101 6.73 10.77 -7.00
C LYS A 101 6.84 9.25 -6.78
N ALA A 102 8.05 8.69 -6.83
CA ALA A 102 8.27 7.27 -6.60
C ALA A 102 8.01 6.92 -5.12
N MET A 103 8.52 7.75 -4.21
CA MET A 103 8.23 7.65 -2.77
C MET A 103 6.72 7.75 -2.49
N GLU A 104 6.02 8.74 -3.05
CA GLU A 104 4.57 8.90 -2.84
C GLU A 104 3.77 7.69 -3.33
N ARG A 105 4.13 7.16 -4.52
CA ARG A 105 3.51 5.95 -5.06
C ARG A 105 3.80 4.75 -4.17
N TRP A 106 5.02 4.60 -3.68
CA TRP A 106 5.41 3.54 -2.77
C TRP A 106 4.62 3.61 -1.46
N LEU A 107 4.52 4.79 -0.84
CA LEU A 107 3.71 5.04 0.37
C LEU A 107 2.23 4.74 0.15
N SER A 108 1.67 5.08 -1.01
CA SER A 108 0.24 4.83 -1.31
C SER A 108 -0.13 3.33 -1.37
N ASN A 109 0.87 2.46 -1.53
CA ASN A 109 0.71 1.01 -1.56
C ASN A 109 1.02 0.33 -0.22
N ARG A 110 1.21 1.09 0.86
CA ARG A 110 1.53 0.57 2.19
C ARG A 110 0.32 0.56 3.10
N LEU A 111 0.28 -0.42 4.00
CA LEU A 111 -0.73 -0.47 5.04
C LEU A 111 -0.50 0.66 6.05
N PRO A 112 -1.54 1.19 6.72
CA PRO A 112 -1.37 2.24 7.72
C PRO A 112 -0.33 1.92 8.79
N ALA A 113 -0.34 0.69 9.33
CA ALA A 113 0.64 0.24 10.32
C ALA A 113 2.10 0.22 9.80
N GLN A 114 2.29 0.00 8.49
CA GLN A 114 3.62 0.09 7.87
C GLN A 114 4.05 1.54 7.75
N CYS A 115 3.16 2.44 7.32
CA CYS A 115 3.44 3.88 7.26
C CYS A 115 3.77 4.46 8.64
N GLU A 116 3.06 4.03 9.68
CA GLU A 116 3.34 4.40 11.07
C GLU A 116 4.69 3.88 11.56
N ALA A 117 5.18 2.75 11.04
CA ALA A 117 6.47 2.19 11.44
C ALA A 117 7.66 2.88 10.77
N ILE A 118 7.47 3.63 9.68
CA ILE A 118 8.57 4.29 8.95
C ILE A 118 9.08 5.49 9.76
N GLU A 119 10.36 5.42 10.16
CA GLU A 119 11.03 6.51 10.89
C GLU A 119 11.99 7.34 10.01
N HIS A 120 12.54 6.73 8.94
CA HIS A 120 13.62 7.30 8.15
C HIS A 120 13.35 7.24 6.64
N LEU A 121 13.27 8.41 6.01
CA LEU A 121 13.16 8.56 4.56
C LEU A 121 14.25 9.49 4.02
N VAL A 122 14.78 9.12 2.86
CA VAL A 122 15.79 9.90 2.14
C VAL A 122 15.30 10.14 0.72
N VAL A 123 15.40 11.38 0.24
CA VAL A 123 15.04 11.74 -1.13
C VAL A 123 16.23 12.44 -1.79
N SER A 124 16.56 12.11 -3.03
CA SER A 124 17.72 12.69 -3.74
C SER A 124 17.56 14.19 -3.97
N SER A 125 16.38 14.60 -4.46
CA SER A 125 16.06 16.00 -4.71
C SER A 125 14.58 16.26 -4.45
N PHE A 126 14.28 17.35 -3.76
CA PHE A 126 12.90 17.83 -3.62
C PHE A 126 12.33 18.39 -4.94
N GLY A 127 13.19 18.63 -5.95
CA GLY A 127 12.80 19.24 -7.21
C GLY A 127 12.20 20.63 -7.00
N VAL A 128 10.99 20.85 -7.53
CA VAL A 128 10.25 22.11 -7.41
C VAL A 128 9.39 22.17 -6.14
N TYR A 129 9.37 21.11 -5.33
CA TYR A 129 8.54 21.08 -4.13
C TYR A 129 9.17 21.91 -3.01
N ASP A 130 8.37 22.79 -2.41
CA ASP A 130 8.72 23.37 -1.13
C ASP A 130 8.91 22.25 -0.10
N ARG A 131 10.10 22.22 0.50
CA ARG A 131 10.51 21.18 1.45
C ARG A 131 9.51 21.05 2.61
N GLN A 132 9.01 22.17 3.13
CA GLN A 132 8.12 22.16 4.28
C GLN A 132 6.73 21.61 3.90
N VAL A 133 6.23 21.96 2.71
CA VAL A 133 4.99 21.39 2.17
C VAL A 133 5.10 19.88 2.03
N LEU A 134 6.22 19.38 1.51
CA LEU A 134 6.44 17.94 1.37
C LEU A 134 6.56 17.25 2.73
N VAL A 135 7.35 17.78 3.67
CA VAL A 135 7.49 17.24 5.03
C VAL A 135 6.12 17.12 5.71
N ASN A 136 5.29 18.17 5.62
CA ASN A 136 3.96 18.18 6.22
C ASN A 136 3.05 17.12 5.57
N LYS A 137 3.11 16.98 4.25
CA LYS A 137 2.35 15.97 3.51
C LYS A 137 2.76 14.55 3.91
N ILE A 138 4.05 14.27 4.01
CA ILE A 138 4.54 12.93 4.38
C ILE A 138 4.24 12.64 5.84
N ARG A 139 4.39 13.60 6.76
CA ARG A 139 4.03 13.42 8.18
C ARG A 139 2.54 13.12 8.39
N ALA A 140 1.66 13.61 7.51
CA ALA A 140 0.24 13.23 7.54
C ALA A 140 0.01 11.75 7.18
N ILE A 141 0.93 11.12 6.44
CA ILE A 141 0.88 9.71 6.06
C ILE A 141 1.66 8.84 7.05
N CYS A 142 2.84 9.31 7.46
CA CYS A 142 3.79 8.63 8.35
C CYS A 142 3.98 9.48 9.62
N PRO A 143 3.11 9.34 10.64
CA PRO A 143 3.12 10.21 11.81
C PRO A 143 4.40 10.10 12.65
N ASN A 144 5.07 8.95 12.62
CA ASN A 144 6.32 8.71 13.36
C ASN A 144 7.58 9.03 12.56
N LEU A 145 7.46 9.70 11.40
CA LEU A 145 8.62 10.06 10.59
C LEU A 145 9.51 11.06 11.35
N ARG A 146 10.67 10.59 11.80
CA ARG A 146 11.65 11.39 12.54
C ARG A 146 12.52 12.19 11.59
N VAL A 147 12.98 11.54 10.52
CA VAL A 147 14.03 12.09 9.65
C VAL A 147 13.58 12.00 8.20
N LEU A 148 13.46 13.16 7.55
CA LEU A 148 13.40 13.30 6.10
C LEU A 148 14.64 14.07 5.64
N ARG A 149 15.59 13.37 5.02
CA ARG A 149 16.84 13.96 4.51
C ARG A 149 16.81 14.10 3.00
N GLU A 150 17.47 15.17 2.56
CA GLU A 150 17.93 15.29 1.19
C GLU A 150 19.32 14.65 1.11
N ALA A 151 19.55 13.82 0.11
CA ALA A 151 20.84 13.19 -0.13
C ALA A 151 21.37 13.66 -1.48
N SER A 152 22.21 14.70 -1.44
CA SER A 152 22.90 15.20 -2.63
C SER A 152 23.85 14.16 -3.25
N TRP A 153 24.43 13.28 -2.41
CA TRP A 153 25.33 12.21 -2.86
C TRP A 153 24.67 11.19 -3.79
N MET A 154 23.33 11.07 -3.77
CA MET A 154 22.63 10.17 -4.69
C MET A 154 22.75 10.64 -6.15
N GLU A 155 22.87 11.94 -6.39
CA GLU A 155 23.07 12.47 -7.75
C GLU A 155 24.45 12.09 -8.28
N GLU A 156 25.50 12.19 -7.45
CA GLU A 156 26.87 11.78 -7.81
C GLU A 156 26.95 10.28 -8.09
N TYR A 157 26.29 9.46 -7.25
CA TYR A 157 26.24 8.01 -7.45
C TYR A 157 25.52 7.66 -8.77
N LEU A 158 24.37 8.29 -9.06
CA LEU A 158 23.61 8.07 -10.28
C LEU A 158 24.24 8.68 -11.55
N ASP A 159 25.12 9.66 -11.40
CA ASP A 159 25.94 10.19 -12.49
C ASP A 159 27.12 9.26 -12.81
N GLY A 160 27.59 8.48 -11.82
CA GLY A 160 28.56 7.41 -12.01
C GLY A 160 27.99 6.14 -12.68
N VAL A 161 26.68 5.89 -12.55
CA VAL A 161 26.03 4.77 -13.23
C VAL A 161 25.92 5.06 -14.72
N CYS A 162 26.52 4.18 -15.55
CA CYS A 162 26.59 4.31 -17.01
C CYS A 162 25.28 4.83 -17.64
N SER A 163 25.40 5.82 -18.53
CA SER A 163 24.29 6.39 -19.30
C SER A 163 23.48 5.35 -20.10
N CYS A 164 24.04 4.16 -20.30
CA CYS A 164 23.38 3.01 -20.87
C CYS A 164 22.23 2.45 -20.00
N CYS A 165 22.29 2.57 -18.66
CA CYS A 165 21.27 2.07 -17.73
C CYS A 165 20.12 3.07 -17.46
N ARG A 166 20.22 4.32 -17.92
CA ARG A 166 19.23 5.39 -17.63
C ARG A 166 17.89 5.23 -18.36
N ARG A 167 17.80 4.38 -19.38
CA ARG A 167 16.59 4.26 -20.21
C ARG A 167 15.52 3.31 -19.65
N ASP A 168 15.86 2.44 -18.70
CA ASP A 168 14.96 1.33 -18.32
C ASP A 168 14.19 1.54 -17.00
N PHE A 169 14.39 2.66 -16.29
CA PHE A 169 13.65 2.93 -15.05
C PHE A 169 12.24 3.52 -15.26
N ASP A 170 11.87 3.84 -16.50
CA ASP A 170 10.47 4.05 -16.85
C ASP A 170 9.82 2.68 -17.07
N PHE A 171 9.43 2.03 -15.97
CA PHE A 171 8.67 0.77 -15.91
C PHE A 171 7.70 0.64 -17.11
N PRO A 172 8.03 -0.18 -18.13
CA PRO A 172 7.07 -0.50 -19.17
C PRO A 172 6.18 -1.62 -18.66
N GLY A 173 4.91 -1.54 -19.02
CA GLY A 173 4.06 -2.73 -19.04
C GLY A 173 4.72 -3.80 -19.93
N GLU A 174 4.59 -5.05 -19.48
CA GLU A 174 4.95 -6.27 -20.21
C GLU A 174 6.46 -6.51 -20.39
N LEU A 175 7.01 -7.28 -19.43
CA LEU A 175 8.32 -7.92 -19.48
C LEU A 175 8.43 -8.83 -20.72
N SER A 176 9.15 -8.33 -21.73
CA SER A 176 9.77 -9.16 -22.76
C SER A 176 10.93 -9.95 -22.12
N SER A 177 10.95 -11.26 -22.29
CA SER A 177 11.76 -12.24 -21.54
C SER A 177 13.21 -12.40 -22.06
N GLY A 178 13.86 -11.32 -22.49
CA GLY A 178 15.08 -11.39 -23.31
C GLY A 178 16.43 -11.03 -22.68
N ASP A 179 16.52 -10.11 -21.70
CA ASP A 179 17.81 -9.50 -21.34
C ASP A 179 18.31 -9.89 -19.95
N SER A 180 19.35 -10.74 -19.91
CA SER A 180 20.00 -11.25 -18.69
C SER A 180 21.15 -10.40 -18.17
N ASP A 181 21.61 -9.38 -18.89
CA ASP A 181 22.86 -8.67 -18.57
C ASP A 181 22.65 -7.47 -17.61
N GLY A 182 21.43 -6.95 -17.46
CA GLY A 182 21.15 -5.81 -16.58
C GLY A 182 21.16 -6.13 -15.07
N ALA A 183 21.01 -7.41 -14.69
CA ALA A 183 20.89 -7.80 -13.28
C ALA A 183 22.23 -7.86 -12.53
N ARG A 184 23.37 -7.82 -13.23
CA ARG A 184 24.68 -8.08 -12.62
C ARG A 184 25.28 -6.85 -11.92
N CYS A 185 24.96 -5.64 -12.36
CA CYS A 185 25.53 -4.41 -11.78
C CYS A 185 24.95 -4.00 -10.42
N LEU A 186 23.75 -4.48 -10.04
CA LEU A 186 23.10 -4.12 -8.77
C LEU A 186 23.57 -4.99 -7.60
N ALA A 187 24.08 -6.19 -7.85
CA ALA A 187 24.46 -7.13 -6.80
C ALA A 187 25.87 -6.87 -6.24
N GLU A 188 26.83 -6.41 -7.06
CA GLU A 188 28.21 -6.19 -6.62
C GLU A 188 28.39 -4.95 -5.72
N MET A 189 27.42 -4.01 -5.68
CA MET A 189 27.58 -2.76 -4.94
C MET A 189 26.97 -2.75 -3.54
N ILE A 190 26.13 -3.73 -3.18
CA ILE A 190 25.58 -3.84 -1.83
C ILE A 190 26.62 -4.43 -0.86
N GLU A 191 27.62 -5.15 -1.35
CA GLU A 191 28.64 -5.82 -0.52
C GLU A 191 29.73 -4.87 0.01
N GLU A 192 29.93 -3.67 -0.57
CA GLU A 192 30.98 -2.74 -0.09
C GLU A 192 30.55 -1.86 1.10
N GLU A 193 29.25 -1.65 1.36
CA GLU A 193 28.77 -0.79 2.46
C GLU A 193 28.65 -1.50 3.83
N GLU A 194 28.75 -2.84 3.89
CA GLU A 194 28.75 -3.57 5.17
C GLU A 194 30.10 -3.57 5.90
N SER A 195 31.18 -3.05 5.29
CA SER A 195 32.52 -3.07 5.89
C SER A 195 32.86 -1.89 6.81
N ASP A 196 31.98 -0.88 6.91
CA ASP A 196 32.26 0.39 7.62
C ASP A 196 31.30 0.70 8.80
N TRP A 197 30.56 -0.29 9.31
CA TRP A 197 29.76 -0.22 10.55
C TRP A 197 30.16 -1.30 11.55
#